data_AF-A0AAV4BD45-F1
#
_entry.id   AF-A0AAV4BD45-F1
#
_cell.length_a   1.000
_cell.length_b   1.000
_cell.length_c   1.000
_cell.angle_alpha   90.00
_cell.angle_beta   90.00
_cell.angle_gamma   90.00
#
_symmetry.space_group_name_H-M   'P 1'
#
loop_
_entity.id
_entity.type
_entity.pdbx_description
1 polymer ?
#
loop_
_entity_poly.entity_id
_entity_poly.type
_entity_poly.pdbx_seq_one_letter_code
_entity_poly.pdbx_strand_id
1 'polypeptide(L)'
;MHTPDALTKLLVTWTIKQRSLMTQSCGLPPWKTASSRWQSGWTCGRNGIILNPSKFSFAKETLTFAGFEITPTTVRPCPQVLEAIKGFPKPCTITDVRSWFGLIDQVAYAFASAERMQPFCTLLKPNTPFKWTDHMDNLFEETKAIIIQEIQRGVEIFDKRRPMCLATDFSKDGIAFWLLQKHCECTSSKPFCCRLGWKVTLVGSRFTSPAESGYAPIEGEELAVVDALEKTRHFVLGCRNLIIAFNHRPLLKVFGDRSLEAFPKRRLRILKEKTLRY
;
A
#
# COMPACT_ATOMS: atom_id res chain seq x y z
N MET A 1 -1.27 -27.11 -4.62
CA MET A 1 -0.39 -26.59 -5.70
C MET A 1 -1.20 -25.58 -6.50
N HIS A 2 -1.22 -24.32 -6.07
CA HIS A 2 -1.62 -23.21 -6.94
C HIS A 2 -0.35 -22.43 -7.21
N THR A 3 -0.01 -22.33 -8.48
CA THR A 3 1.17 -21.60 -8.97
C THR A 3 1.04 -20.10 -8.65
N PRO A 4 2.15 -19.37 -8.51
CA PRO A 4 2.14 -17.91 -8.39
C PRO A 4 1.38 -17.22 -9.55
N ASP A 5 1.30 -17.89 -10.69
CA ASP A 5 0.70 -17.46 -11.96
C ASP A 5 -0.78 -17.05 -11.90
N ALA A 6 -1.56 -17.59 -10.95
CA ALA A 6 -2.97 -17.24 -10.80
C ALA A 6 -3.18 -15.89 -10.09
N LEU A 7 -2.23 -15.50 -9.22
CA LEU A 7 -2.24 -14.18 -8.58
C LEU A 7 -1.74 -13.09 -9.54
N THR A 8 -0.85 -13.46 -10.46
CA THR A 8 -0.23 -12.55 -11.43
C THR A 8 -1.22 -11.97 -12.45
N LYS A 9 -2.18 -12.77 -12.95
CA LYS A 9 -3.14 -12.33 -13.98
C LYS A 9 -4.29 -11.46 -13.47
N LEU A 10 -4.60 -11.47 -12.19
CA LEU A 10 -5.72 -10.72 -11.60
C LEU A 10 -5.33 -9.29 -11.15
N LEU A 11 -4.04 -8.97 -11.03
CA LEU A 11 -3.56 -7.75 -10.36
C LEU A 11 -2.99 -6.66 -11.29
N VAL A 12 -2.90 -6.95 -12.59
CA VAL A 12 -2.42 -6.06 -13.66
C VAL A 12 -3.22 -4.74 -13.78
N THR A 13 -4.43 -4.67 -13.21
CA THR A 13 -5.43 -3.63 -13.51
C THR A 13 -5.42 -2.38 -12.62
N TRP A 14 -4.58 -2.24 -11.59
CA TRP A 14 -4.93 -1.34 -10.46
C TRP A 14 -3.86 -0.31 -10.06
N THR A 15 -4.13 0.94 -10.47
CA THR A 15 -3.20 2.08 -10.51
C THR A 15 -3.44 3.09 -9.37
N ILE A 16 -2.34 3.56 -8.74
CA ILE A 16 -2.02 4.90 -8.15
C ILE A 16 -3.15 5.65 -7.39
N LYS A 17 -3.03 6.01 -6.10
CA LYS A 17 -2.26 7.16 -5.56
C LYS A 17 -2.29 7.11 -4.02
N GLN A 18 -1.16 7.30 -3.32
CA GLN A 18 -1.17 7.57 -1.87
C GLN A 18 -0.48 8.90 -1.54
N ARG A 19 -1.14 9.70 -0.70
CA ARG A 19 -0.50 10.66 0.19
C ARG A 19 -0.26 9.92 1.50
N SER A 20 1.02 9.68 1.82
CA SER A 20 1.44 9.16 3.12
C SER A 20 1.32 10.27 4.17
N LEU A 21 0.57 9.99 5.23
CA LEU A 21 0.70 10.66 6.52
C LEU A 21 1.38 9.65 7.45
N MET A 22 2.67 9.84 7.73
CA MET A 22 3.32 9.20 8.86
C MET A 22 4.07 10.23 9.70
N THR A 23 3.64 10.31 10.94
CA THR A 23 4.34 10.89 12.07
C THR A 23 5.57 10.05 12.40
N GLN A 24 6.72 10.71 12.52
CA GLN A 24 7.97 10.13 12.99
C GLN A 24 7.87 9.81 14.49
N SER A 25 8.03 8.55 14.89
CA SER A 25 8.35 8.18 16.27
C SER A 25 9.85 7.91 16.38
N CYS A 26 10.63 8.95 16.69
CA CYS A 26 12.01 8.78 17.10
C CYS A 26 12.07 8.20 18.51
N GLY A 27 12.68 7.02 18.65
CA GLY A 27 12.98 6.43 19.94
C GLY A 27 14.00 7.27 20.71
N LEU A 28 13.54 7.98 21.74
CA LEU A 28 14.38 8.66 22.73
C LEU A 28 14.12 8.07 24.13
N PRO A 29 15.15 8.01 25.01
CA PRO A 29 15.04 7.42 26.34
C PRO A 29 14.08 8.17 27.28
N PRO A 30 13.50 7.50 28.30
CA PRO A 30 12.29 7.95 29.02
C PRO A 30 12.42 9.26 29.82
N TRP A 31 13.64 9.67 30.19
CA TRP A 31 13.86 10.89 30.99
C TRP A 31 14.19 12.14 30.16
N LYS A 32 14.45 12.00 28.85
CA LYS A 32 14.63 13.15 27.92
C LYS A 32 13.36 13.53 27.15
N THR A 33 12.25 12.80 27.33
CA THR A 33 10.99 12.99 26.59
C THR A 33 10.03 13.97 27.24
N ALA A 34 10.19 14.28 28.54
CA ALA A 34 9.34 15.25 29.22
C ALA A 34 9.62 16.68 28.76
N SER A 35 10.88 17.12 28.67
CA SER A 35 11.23 18.51 28.29
C SER A 35 11.03 18.81 26.80
N SER A 36 11.19 17.83 25.92
CA SER A 36 10.96 17.97 24.48
C SER A 36 9.47 17.98 24.11
N ARG A 37 8.59 17.35 24.90
CA ARG A 37 7.13 17.34 24.68
C ARG A 37 6.44 18.69 24.88
N TRP A 38 6.97 19.54 25.76
CA TRP A 38 6.45 20.90 25.95
C TRP A 38 6.84 21.83 24.79
N GLN A 39 7.94 21.57 24.09
CA GLN A 39 8.46 22.49 23.06
C GLN A 39 7.51 22.69 21.88
N SER A 40 6.71 21.68 21.51
CA SER A 40 5.80 21.75 20.36
C SER A 40 4.69 22.79 20.54
N GLY A 41 4.03 22.79 21.71
CA GLY A 41 2.98 23.77 22.03
C GLY A 41 3.52 25.19 22.14
N TRP A 42 4.71 25.34 22.74
CA TRP A 42 5.44 26.60 22.82
C TRP A 42 5.88 27.12 21.44
N THR A 43 6.24 26.22 20.51
CA THR A 43 6.60 26.59 19.14
C THR A 43 5.39 27.06 18.35
N CYS A 44 4.24 26.36 18.45
CA CYS A 44 3.00 26.81 17.83
C CYS A 44 2.60 28.21 18.34
N GLY A 45 2.62 28.42 19.67
CA GLY A 45 2.30 29.71 20.27
C GLY A 45 3.23 30.84 19.82
N ARG A 46 4.54 30.60 19.74
CA ARG A 46 5.52 31.58 19.24
C ARG A 46 5.31 31.97 17.78
N ASN A 47 4.72 31.08 16.98
CA ASN A 47 4.39 31.34 15.57
C ASN A 47 2.93 31.79 15.38
N GLY A 48 2.21 32.16 16.45
CA GLY A 48 0.83 32.64 16.38
C GLY A 48 -0.21 31.55 16.05
N ILE A 49 0.14 30.27 16.17
CA ILE A 49 -0.78 29.15 15.93
C ILE A 49 -1.49 28.80 17.24
N ILE A 50 -2.81 29.04 17.27
CA ILE A 50 -3.67 28.72 18.41
C ILE A 50 -4.28 27.33 18.20
N LEU A 51 -4.03 26.41 19.14
CA LEU A 51 -4.61 25.07 19.13
C LEU A 51 -5.99 25.10 19.78
N ASN A 52 -6.98 24.44 19.16
CA ASN A 52 -8.30 24.30 19.76
C ASN A 52 -8.27 23.26 20.90
N PRO A 53 -8.51 23.65 22.17
CA PRO A 53 -8.45 22.72 23.30
C PRO A 53 -9.42 21.55 23.18
N SER A 54 -10.60 21.74 22.58
CA SER A 54 -11.60 20.67 22.45
C SER A 54 -11.24 19.60 21.43
N LYS A 55 -10.37 19.94 20.46
CA LYS A 55 -9.87 19.01 19.43
C LYS A 55 -8.47 18.48 19.76
N PHE A 56 -7.82 19.04 20.78
CA PHE A 56 -6.47 18.67 21.16
C PHE A 56 -6.49 17.44 22.07
N SER A 57 -5.85 16.36 21.61
CA SER A 57 -5.60 15.18 22.44
C SER A 57 -4.09 15.04 22.65
N PHE A 58 -3.67 14.94 23.91
CA PHE A 58 -2.26 14.90 24.29
C PHE A 58 -1.94 13.65 25.11
N ALA A 59 -0.79 13.04 24.83
CA ALA A 59 -0.24 11.90 25.56
C ALA A 59 -1.21 10.73 25.80
N LYS A 60 -2.15 10.49 24.88
CA LYS A 60 -3.03 9.31 24.90
C LYS A 60 -2.34 8.13 24.21
N GLU A 61 -2.57 6.93 24.73
CA GLU A 61 -2.09 5.69 24.09
C GLU A 61 -2.82 5.42 22.77
N THR A 62 -4.09 5.79 22.71
CA THR A 62 -4.95 5.65 21.53
C THR A 62 -5.44 7.01 21.09
N LEU A 63 -5.31 7.31 19.80
CA LEU A 63 -5.68 8.58 19.20
C LEU A 63 -6.50 8.37 17.93
N THR A 64 -7.55 9.18 17.75
CA THR A 64 -8.30 9.23 16.50
C THR A 64 -7.74 10.32 15.59
N PHE A 65 -7.38 9.97 14.37
CA PHE A 65 -6.87 10.90 13.37
C PHE A 65 -7.29 10.46 11.96
N ALA A 66 -7.86 11.40 11.18
CA ALA A 66 -8.27 11.18 9.79
C ALA A 66 -9.15 9.93 9.55
N GLY A 67 -10.04 9.59 10.51
CA GLY A 67 -10.91 8.42 10.42
C GLY A 67 -10.28 7.10 10.88
N PHE A 68 -9.03 7.13 11.36
CA PHE A 68 -8.32 5.98 11.91
C PHE A 68 -8.07 6.13 13.40
N GLU A 69 -8.14 5.01 14.11
CA GLU A 69 -7.67 4.86 15.46
C GLU A 69 -6.23 4.34 15.43
N ILE A 70 -5.32 5.12 15.98
CA ILE A 70 -3.88 4.87 16.00
C ILE A 70 -3.51 4.46 17.42
N THR A 71 -2.91 3.28 17.54
CA THR A 71 -2.32 2.74 18.77
C THR A 71 -0.80 2.66 18.60
N PRO A 72 -0.02 2.28 19.63
CA PRO A 72 1.42 2.13 19.50
C PRO A 72 1.86 1.04 18.50
N THR A 73 0.97 0.08 18.18
CA THR A 73 1.29 -1.10 17.36
C THR A 73 0.43 -1.23 16.11
N THR A 74 -0.75 -0.63 16.09
CA THR A 74 -1.73 -0.80 15.01
C THR A 74 -2.38 0.51 14.58
N VAL A 75 -2.83 0.54 13.33
CA VAL A 75 -3.71 1.57 12.78
C VAL A 75 -4.97 0.87 12.27
N ARG A 76 -6.13 1.19 12.83
CA ARG A 76 -7.40 0.55 12.47
C ARG A 76 -8.46 1.59 12.12
N PRO A 77 -9.45 1.29 11.26
CA PRO A 77 -10.56 2.21 11.02
C PRO A 77 -11.32 2.51 12.31
N CYS A 78 -11.79 3.76 12.46
CA CYS A 78 -12.63 4.11 13.59
C CYS A 78 -13.99 3.37 13.52
N PRO A 79 -14.66 3.12 14.65
CA PRO A 79 -16.00 2.54 14.67
C PRO A 79 -16.99 3.30 13.78
N GLN A 80 -16.88 4.63 13.72
CA GLN A 80 -17.71 5.48 12.85
C GLN A 80 -17.59 5.12 11.36
N VAL A 81 -16.40 4.72 10.92
CA VAL A 81 -16.16 4.32 9.53
C VAL A 81 -16.75 2.94 9.26
N LEU A 82 -16.65 2.02 10.23
CA LEU A 82 -17.28 0.70 10.13
C LEU A 82 -18.80 0.81 10.08
N GLU A 83 -19.40 1.67 10.93
CA GLU A 83 -20.83 1.94 10.92
C GLU A 83 -21.28 2.65 9.63
N ALA A 84 -20.46 3.53 9.05
CA ALA A 84 -20.74 4.15 7.77
C ALA A 84 -20.82 3.12 6.63
N ILE A 85 -19.95 2.10 6.64
CA ILE A 85 -19.97 1.00 5.66
C ILE A 85 -21.21 0.13 5.87
N LYS A 86 -21.47 -0.26 7.13
CA LYS A 86 -22.61 -1.10 7.50
C LYS A 86 -23.95 -0.44 7.15
N GLY A 87 -24.10 0.83 7.50
CA GLY A 87 -25.31 1.63 7.28
C GLY A 87 -25.39 2.30 5.92
N PHE A 88 -24.47 2.02 4.98
CA PHE A 88 -24.50 2.67 3.68
C PHE A 88 -25.80 2.31 2.94
N PRO A 89 -26.59 3.31 2.46
CA PRO A 89 -27.87 3.05 1.83
C PRO A 89 -27.71 2.32 0.49
N LYS A 90 -28.70 1.53 0.10
CA LYS A 90 -28.75 0.90 -1.23
C LYS A 90 -28.54 1.97 -2.32
N PRO A 91 -27.57 1.82 -3.22
CA PRO A 91 -27.38 2.73 -4.33
C PRO A 91 -28.58 2.74 -5.27
N CYS A 92 -29.14 3.92 -5.52
CA CYS A 92 -30.25 4.12 -6.45
C CYS A 92 -29.80 4.79 -7.76
N THR A 93 -28.59 5.35 -7.75
CA THR A 93 -28.02 6.08 -8.87
C THR A 93 -26.54 5.72 -9.08
N ILE A 94 -26.01 6.06 -10.26
CA ILE A 94 -24.57 5.94 -10.55
C ILE A 94 -23.73 6.78 -9.57
N THR A 95 -24.25 7.94 -9.14
CA THR A 95 -23.58 8.80 -8.16
C THR A 95 -23.45 8.12 -6.79
N ASP A 96 -24.46 7.36 -6.37
CA ASP A 96 -24.42 6.59 -5.13
C ASP A 96 -23.39 5.47 -5.21
N VAL A 97 -23.31 4.78 -6.35
CA VAL A 97 -22.28 3.76 -6.60
C VAL A 97 -20.89 4.39 -6.52
N ARG A 98 -20.66 5.54 -7.16
CA ARG A 98 -19.38 6.26 -7.05
C ARG A 98 -19.05 6.64 -5.61
N SER A 99 -20.05 7.04 -4.83
CA SER A 99 -19.91 7.38 -3.42
C SER A 99 -19.53 6.16 -2.58
N TRP A 100 -20.14 5.00 -2.87
CA TRP A 100 -19.78 3.71 -2.27
C TRP A 100 -18.33 3.33 -2.54
N PHE A 101 -17.89 3.39 -3.81
CA PHE A 101 -16.49 3.15 -4.16
C PHE A 101 -15.54 4.13 -3.47
N GLY A 102 -15.92 5.42 -3.39
CA GLY A 102 -15.14 6.43 -2.68
C GLY A 102 -14.98 6.14 -1.19
N LEU A 103 -16.01 5.58 -0.54
CA LEU A 103 -15.94 5.16 0.87
C LEU A 103 -15.02 3.95 1.04
N ILE A 104 -15.16 2.92 0.19
CA ILE A 104 -14.34 1.70 0.29
C ILE A 104 -12.86 2.01 0.03
N ASP A 105 -12.57 2.82 -1.00
CA ASP A 105 -11.19 3.10 -1.39
C ASP A 105 -10.38 3.80 -0.27
N GLN A 106 -11.05 4.55 0.60
CA GLN A 106 -10.44 5.18 1.77
C GLN A 106 -9.92 4.18 2.81
N VAL A 107 -10.55 3.01 2.94
CA VAL A 107 -10.27 2.04 4.01
C VAL A 107 -9.64 0.74 3.50
N ALA A 108 -9.92 0.39 2.25
CA ALA A 108 -9.56 -0.89 1.65
C ALA A 108 -9.37 -0.73 0.14
N TYR A 109 -8.34 0.02 -0.27
CA TYR A 109 -8.06 0.32 -1.68
C TYR A 109 -8.02 -0.93 -2.58
N ALA A 110 -7.47 -2.04 -2.09
CA ALA A 110 -7.40 -3.29 -2.86
C ALA A 110 -8.76 -4.01 -3.00
N PHE A 111 -9.75 -3.65 -2.19
CA PHE A 111 -11.05 -4.30 -2.17
C PHE A 111 -11.96 -3.81 -3.29
N ALA A 112 -11.87 -2.53 -3.67
CA ALA A 112 -12.59 -1.96 -4.82
C ALA A 112 -12.31 -2.75 -6.12
N SER A 113 -11.17 -3.44 -6.16
CA SER A 113 -10.67 -4.24 -7.27
C SER A 113 -11.07 -5.71 -7.25
N ALA A 114 -11.68 -6.16 -6.16
CA ALA A 114 -12.01 -7.56 -5.96
C ALA A 114 -13.02 -8.06 -7.00
N GLU A 115 -12.96 -9.35 -7.32
CA GLU A 115 -13.88 -10.00 -8.27
C GLU A 115 -15.35 -9.76 -7.89
N ARG A 116 -15.66 -9.80 -6.59
CA ARG A 116 -17.01 -9.53 -6.06
C ARG A 116 -17.48 -8.08 -6.29
N MET A 117 -16.57 -7.14 -6.52
CA MET A 117 -16.90 -5.74 -6.83
C MET A 117 -17.13 -5.48 -8.33
N GLN A 118 -16.77 -6.43 -9.21
CA GLN A 118 -16.90 -6.29 -10.66
C GLN A 118 -18.31 -5.98 -11.18
N PRO A 119 -19.40 -6.54 -10.59
CA PRO A 119 -20.76 -6.16 -10.97
C PRO A 119 -21.01 -4.66 -10.77
N PHE A 120 -20.51 -4.08 -9.67
CA PHE A 120 -20.64 -2.64 -9.40
C PHE A 120 -19.73 -1.80 -10.30
N CYS A 121 -18.51 -2.28 -10.63
CA CYS A 121 -17.62 -1.63 -11.61
C CYS A 121 -18.28 -1.51 -12.99
N THR A 122 -19.09 -2.49 -13.38
CA THR A 122 -19.80 -2.48 -14.66
C THR A 122 -20.82 -1.34 -14.73
N LEU A 123 -21.49 -0.99 -13.63
CA LEU A 123 -22.40 0.16 -13.55
C LEU A 123 -21.70 1.51 -13.76
N LEU A 124 -20.38 1.57 -13.56
CA LEU A 124 -19.60 2.80 -13.74
C LEU A 124 -19.10 2.99 -15.18
N LYS A 125 -19.25 1.99 -16.05
CA LYS A 125 -18.82 2.07 -17.45
C LYS A 125 -19.68 3.07 -18.23
N PRO A 126 -19.09 3.84 -19.16
CA PRO A 126 -19.85 4.73 -20.02
C PRO A 126 -20.89 3.93 -20.83
N ASN A 127 -22.02 4.57 -21.14
CA ASN A 127 -23.14 3.99 -21.91
C ASN A 127 -23.78 2.73 -21.30
N THR A 128 -23.56 2.44 -20.02
CA THR A 128 -24.23 1.33 -19.32
C THR A 128 -25.49 1.87 -18.62
N PRO A 129 -26.69 1.35 -18.92
CA PRO A 129 -27.90 1.75 -18.20
C PRO A 129 -27.81 1.29 -16.75
N PHE A 130 -28.22 2.16 -15.82
CA PHE A 130 -28.26 1.80 -14.41
C PHE A 130 -29.37 0.78 -14.18
N LYS A 131 -28.97 -0.48 -13.92
CA LYS A 131 -29.89 -1.56 -13.60
C LYS A 131 -29.40 -2.26 -12.33
N TRP A 132 -30.12 -2.05 -11.24
CA TRP A 132 -29.88 -2.72 -9.98
C TRP A 132 -30.81 -3.93 -9.86
N THR A 133 -30.25 -5.12 -9.67
CA THR A 133 -31.01 -6.38 -9.57
C THR A 133 -31.00 -6.92 -8.14
N ASP A 134 -31.93 -7.82 -7.80
CA ASP A 134 -31.97 -8.46 -6.48
C ASP A 134 -30.68 -9.25 -6.17
N HIS A 135 -30.02 -9.77 -7.21
CA HIS A 135 -28.71 -10.39 -7.06
C HIS A 135 -27.64 -9.37 -6.61
N MET A 136 -27.69 -8.13 -7.12
CA MET A 136 -26.78 -7.07 -6.69
C MET A 136 -27.06 -6.59 -5.27
N ASP A 137 -28.31 -6.62 -4.81
CA ASP A 137 -28.65 -6.37 -3.39
C ASP A 137 -27.96 -7.37 -2.47
N ASN A 138 -28.08 -8.66 -2.78
CA ASN A 138 -27.44 -9.71 -1.98
C ASN A 138 -25.92 -9.56 -1.97
N LEU A 139 -25.31 -9.32 -3.14
CA LEU A 139 -23.87 -9.06 -3.24
C LEU A 139 -23.44 -7.80 -2.49
N PHE A 140 -24.28 -6.77 -2.46
CA PHE A 140 -23.98 -5.52 -1.77
C PHE A 140 -23.93 -5.71 -0.26
N GLU A 141 -24.89 -6.42 0.31
CA GLU A 141 -24.87 -6.75 1.74
C GLU A 141 -23.73 -7.71 2.09
N GLU A 142 -23.44 -8.69 1.23
CA GLU A 142 -22.29 -9.59 1.42
C GLU A 142 -20.96 -8.82 1.41
N THR A 143 -20.78 -7.91 0.45
CA THR A 143 -19.54 -7.12 0.34
C THR A 143 -19.34 -6.19 1.52
N LYS A 144 -20.40 -5.56 2.06
CA LYS A 144 -20.31 -4.80 3.32
C LYS A 144 -19.74 -5.65 4.47
N ALA A 145 -20.29 -6.84 4.67
CA ALA A 145 -19.88 -7.72 5.77
C ALA A 145 -18.41 -8.15 5.62
N ILE A 146 -18.00 -8.56 4.42
CA ILE A 146 -16.61 -8.97 4.13
C ILE A 146 -15.66 -7.80 4.34
N ILE A 147 -15.96 -6.60 3.82
CA ILE A 147 -15.10 -5.42 3.97
C ILE A 147 -14.88 -5.12 5.46
N ILE A 148 -15.96 -5.08 6.24
CA ILE A 148 -15.87 -4.83 7.69
C ILE A 148 -14.99 -5.87 8.36
N GLN A 149 -15.20 -7.15 8.06
CA GLN A 149 -14.41 -8.24 8.64
C GLN A 149 -12.90 -8.11 8.35
N GLU A 150 -12.55 -7.76 7.11
CA GLU A 150 -11.16 -7.61 6.67
C GLU A 150 -10.48 -6.37 7.29
N ILE A 151 -11.18 -5.23 7.38
CA ILE A 151 -10.57 -3.97 7.84
C ILE A 151 -10.61 -3.78 9.36
N GLN A 152 -11.52 -4.45 10.08
CA GLN A 152 -11.75 -4.22 11.52
C GLN A 152 -10.49 -4.45 12.36
N ARG A 153 -9.65 -5.41 11.95
CA ARG A 153 -8.37 -5.69 12.63
C ARG A 153 -7.33 -4.58 12.43
N GLY A 154 -7.46 -3.81 11.35
CA GLY A 154 -6.49 -2.79 10.95
C GLY A 154 -5.17 -3.38 10.45
N VAL A 155 -4.18 -2.51 10.33
CA VAL A 155 -2.82 -2.82 9.90
C VAL A 155 -1.82 -2.63 11.04
N GLU A 156 -0.74 -3.41 11.01
CA GLU A 156 0.38 -3.23 11.93
C GLU A 156 1.26 -2.07 11.48
N ILE A 157 1.78 -1.30 12.44
CA ILE A 157 2.70 -0.20 12.15
C ILE A 157 4.00 -0.78 11.60
N PHE A 158 4.45 -0.20 10.50
CA PHE A 158 5.69 -0.59 9.83
C PHE A 158 6.93 -0.35 10.70
N ASP A 159 7.74 -1.39 10.93
CA ASP A 159 9.00 -1.27 11.68
C ASP A 159 10.21 -1.35 10.76
N LYS A 160 10.91 -0.22 10.57
CA LYS A 160 12.11 -0.11 9.71
C LYS A 160 13.26 -1.05 10.10
N ARG A 161 13.26 -1.58 11.32
CA ARG A 161 14.31 -2.49 11.82
C ARG A 161 14.11 -3.92 11.35
N ARG A 162 12.89 -4.29 10.95
CA ARG A 162 12.57 -5.64 10.51
C ARG A 162 13.02 -5.88 9.06
N PRO A 163 13.46 -7.10 8.73
CA PRO A 163 13.70 -7.48 7.33
C PRO A 163 12.45 -7.28 6.49
N MET A 164 12.65 -6.78 5.28
CA MET A 164 11.59 -6.54 4.32
C MET A 164 11.94 -7.12 2.95
N CYS A 165 10.90 -7.45 2.20
CA CYS A 165 11.01 -8.01 0.86
C CYS A 165 10.12 -7.19 -0.07
N LEU A 166 10.73 -6.56 -1.08
CA LEU A 166 10.03 -5.93 -2.19
C LEU A 166 10.00 -6.92 -3.35
N ALA A 167 8.88 -7.57 -3.54
CA ALA A 167 8.66 -8.47 -4.67
C ALA A 167 8.03 -7.69 -5.83
N THR A 168 8.55 -7.88 -7.04
CA THR A 168 8.05 -7.21 -8.24
C THR A 168 7.79 -8.19 -9.37
N ASP A 169 6.88 -7.81 -10.26
CA ASP A 169 6.54 -8.58 -11.44
C ASP A 169 6.21 -7.65 -12.62
N PHE A 170 6.61 -8.04 -13.82
CA PHE A 170 6.32 -7.33 -15.06
C PHE A 170 5.55 -8.21 -16.05
N SER A 171 4.56 -7.59 -16.69
CA SER A 171 3.91 -8.10 -17.89
C SER A 171 3.82 -6.99 -18.94
N LYS A 172 3.49 -7.36 -20.17
CA LYS A 172 3.24 -6.37 -21.24
C LYS A 172 2.01 -5.50 -21.01
N ASP A 173 1.14 -5.90 -20.07
CA ASP A 173 -0.10 -5.20 -19.75
C ASP A 173 0.10 -4.27 -18.53
N GLY A 174 0.97 -4.66 -17.59
CA GLY A 174 1.17 -3.93 -16.35
C GLY A 174 2.34 -4.44 -15.51
N ILE A 175 2.72 -3.61 -14.54
CA ILE A 175 3.71 -3.92 -13.51
C ILE A 175 3.06 -3.90 -12.13
N ALA A 176 3.54 -4.78 -11.24
CA ALA A 176 3.03 -4.89 -9.88
C ALA A 176 4.17 -5.09 -8.87
N PHE A 177 3.89 -4.74 -7.61
CA PHE A 177 4.77 -5.00 -6.50
C PHE A 177 4.02 -5.31 -5.20
N TRP A 178 4.72 -6.03 -4.34
CA TRP A 178 4.34 -6.31 -2.96
C TRP A 178 5.51 -5.98 -2.04
N LEU A 179 5.29 -5.04 -1.13
CA LEU A 179 6.18 -4.80 0.00
C LEU A 179 5.71 -5.64 1.17
N LEU A 180 6.57 -6.56 1.61
CA LEU A 180 6.32 -7.43 2.76
C LEU A 180 7.32 -7.18 3.87
N GLN A 181 6.89 -7.35 5.11
CA GLN A 181 7.73 -7.29 6.30
C GLN A 181 7.72 -8.64 7.01
N LYS A 182 8.86 -9.02 7.59
CA LYS A 182 8.99 -10.24 8.37
C LYS A 182 8.53 -10.03 9.82
N HIS A 183 7.52 -10.81 10.21
CA HIS A 183 6.96 -10.84 11.57
C HIS A 183 7.23 -12.17 12.30
N CYS A 184 7.74 -13.20 11.63
CA CYS A 184 8.17 -14.44 12.28
C CYS A 184 9.58 -14.35 12.88
N GLU A 185 9.84 -15.20 13.86
CA GLU A 185 11.11 -15.30 14.58
C GLU A 185 12.10 -16.30 13.98
N CYS A 186 11.78 -16.89 12.82
CA CYS A 186 12.64 -17.89 12.18
C CYS A 186 14.04 -17.31 11.88
N THR A 187 15.10 -18.10 12.04
CA THR A 187 16.48 -17.65 11.76
C THR A 187 16.75 -17.39 10.27
N SER A 188 15.94 -17.95 9.37
CA SER A 188 16.12 -17.79 7.92
C SER A 188 15.94 -16.34 7.48
N SER A 189 16.92 -15.81 6.75
CA SER A 189 16.85 -14.52 6.07
C SER A 189 16.11 -14.59 4.73
N LYS A 190 15.74 -15.79 4.26
CA LYS A 190 15.04 -15.94 2.99
C LYS A 190 13.60 -15.40 3.09
N PRO A 191 13.12 -14.69 2.05
CA PRO A 191 11.70 -14.38 1.91
C PRO A 191 10.86 -15.65 2.02
N PHE A 192 9.65 -15.51 2.57
CA PHE A 192 8.65 -16.59 2.66
C PHE A 192 9.11 -17.83 3.45
N CYS A 193 10.00 -17.65 4.45
CA CYS A 193 10.49 -18.74 5.28
C CYS A 193 9.41 -19.53 6.05
N CYS A 194 8.24 -18.93 6.29
CA CYS A 194 7.06 -19.63 6.78
C CYS A 194 5.78 -18.98 6.24
N ARG A 195 4.68 -19.74 6.24
CA ARG A 195 3.42 -19.38 5.56
C ARG A 195 2.79 -18.07 6.05
N LEU A 196 2.89 -17.78 7.35
CA LEU A 196 2.28 -16.59 7.97
C LEU A 196 3.32 -15.59 8.51
N GLY A 197 4.60 -15.83 8.24
CA GLY A 197 5.68 -15.04 8.83
C GLY A 197 5.99 -13.74 8.12
N TRP A 198 5.50 -13.56 6.90
CA TRP A 198 5.68 -12.35 6.11
C TRP A 198 4.31 -11.71 5.93
N LYS A 199 4.15 -10.47 6.38
CA LYS A 199 2.91 -9.72 6.26
C LYS A 199 3.05 -8.66 5.19
N VAL A 200 1.98 -8.45 4.43
CA VAL A 200 1.92 -7.41 3.42
C VAL A 200 1.83 -6.05 4.10
N THR A 201 2.68 -5.12 3.70
CA THR A 201 2.66 -3.72 4.15
C THR A 201 2.00 -2.83 3.12
N LEU A 202 2.38 -2.98 1.86
CA LEU A 202 1.86 -2.18 0.75
C LEU A 202 1.90 -3.01 -0.53
N VAL A 203 0.82 -2.96 -1.30
CA VAL A 203 0.80 -3.47 -2.67
C VAL A 203 0.49 -2.35 -3.64
N GLY A 204 0.97 -2.46 -4.86
CA GLY A 204 0.57 -1.53 -5.90
C GLY A 204 0.86 -2.08 -7.27
N SER A 205 0.10 -1.62 -8.25
CA SER A 205 0.37 -1.88 -9.65
C SER A 205 0.16 -0.61 -10.47
N ARG A 206 0.44 -0.72 -11.76
CA ARG A 206 0.00 0.22 -12.79
C ARG A 206 0.07 -0.46 -14.14
N PHE A 207 -0.77 0.00 -15.07
CA PHE A 207 -0.63 -0.39 -16.47
C PHE A 207 0.69 0.11 -17.05
N THR A 208 1.22 -0.65 -17.99
CA THR A 208 2.34 -0.22 -18.83
C THR A 208 1.85 0.73 -19.92
N SER A 209 2.63 1.77 -20.19
CA SER A 209 2.42 2.62 -21.36
C SER A 209 2.70 1.84 -22.66
N PRO A 210 2.24 2.31 -23.83
CA PRO A 210 2.53 1.67 -25.13
C PRO A 210 4.04 1.52 -25.42
N ALA A 211 4.87 2.40 -24.85
CA ALA A 211 6.32 2.27 -24.99
C ALA A 211 6.89 1.17 -24.07
N GLU A 212 6.38 1.06 -22.85
CA GLU A 212 6.84 0.08 -21.84
C GLU A 212 6.40 -1.35 -22.20
N SER A 213 5.24 -1.53 -22.82
CA SER A 213 4.77 -2.85 -23.27
C SER A 213 5.66 -3.47 -24.36
N GLY A 214 6.42 -2.64 -25.08
CA GLY A 214 7.42 -3.05 -26.06
C GLY A 214 8.80 -3.36 -25.47
N TYR A 215 8.99 -3.26 -24.15
CA TYR A 215 10.29 -3.52 -23.53
C TYR A 215 10.65 -5.00 -23.59
N ALA A 216 11.95 -5.28 -23.70
CA ALA A 216 12.44 -6.64 -23.50
C ALA A 216 12.13 -7.08 -22.05
N PRO A 217 11.89 -8.38 -21.78
CA PRO A 217 11.53 -8.84 -20.44
C PRO A 217 12.47 -8.34 -19.33
N ILE A 218 13.79 -8.35 -19.58
CA ILE A 218 14.78 -7.82 -18.63
C ILE A 218 14.59 -6.33 -18.31
N GLU A 219 14.23 -5.51 -19.30
CA GLU A 219 14.03 -4.06 -19.13
C GLU A 219 12.69 -3.76 -18.44
N GLY A 220 11.67 -4.58 -18.71
CA GLY A 220 10.37 -4.49 -18.06
C GLY A 220 10.43 -4.87 -16.58
N GLU A 221 11.12 -5.96 -16.25
CA GLU A 221 11.33 -6.39 -14.87
C GLU A 221 12.19 -5.38 -14.08
N GLU A 222 13.22 -4.79 -14.71
CA GLU A 222 14.00 -3.72 -14.08
C GLU A 222 13.15 -2.46 -13.83
N LEU A 223 12.28 -2.11 -14.78
CA LEU A 223 11.33 -1.01 -14.64
C LEU A 223 10.37 -1.28 -13.47
N ALA A 224 9.89 -2.51 -13.30
CA ALA A 224 9.03 -2.89 -12.17
C ALA A 224 9.73 -2.66 -10.82
N VAL A 225 11.02 -3.03 -10.72
CA VAL A 225 11.84 -2.74 -9.52
C VAL A 225 11.95 -1.24 -9.26
N VAL A 226 12.28 -0.44 -10.29
CA VAL A 226 12.41 1.02 -10.14
C VAL A 226 11.10 1.67 -9.72
N ASP A 227 9.98 1.31 -10.34
CA ASP A 227 8.65 1.82 -10.00
C ASP A 227 8.26 1.47 -8.57
N ALA A 228 8.51 0.21 -8.17
CA ALA A 228 8.23 -0.29 -6.84
C ALA A 228 9.06 0.45 -5.76
N LEU A 229 10.36 0.66 -6.00
CA LEU A 229 11.22 1.41 -5.08
C LEU A 229 10.74 2.86 -4.91
N GLU A 230 10.36 3.53 -5.99
CA GLU A 230 9.87 4.91 -5.91
C GLU A 230 8.52 5.00 -5.19
N LYS A 231 7.57 4.10 -5.48
CA LYS A 231 6.26 4.08 -4.81
C LYS A 231 6.37 3.69 -3.34
N THR A 232 7.34 2.86 -2.99
CA THR A 232 7.60 2.42 -1.60
C THR A 232 8.65 3.27 -0.90
N ARG A 233 9.10 4.38 -1.50
CA ARG A 233 10.24 5.18 -1.02
C ARG A 233 10.17 5.58 0.45
N HIS A 234 8.98 5.91 0.96
CA HIS A 234 8.78 6.25 2.37
C HIS A 234 9.09 5.10 3.34
N PHE A 235 9.03 3.86 2.86
CA PHE A 235 9.32 2.64 3.60
C PHE A 235 10.75 2.18 3.42
N VAL A 236 11.24 2.12 2.17
CA VAL A 236 12.48 1.41 1.83
C VAL A 236 13.74 2.28 1.85
N LEU A 237 13.61 3.60 1.71
CA LEU A 237 14.78 4.49 1.62
C LEU A 237 15.61 4.46 2.92
N GLY A 238 16.90 4.11 2.79
CA GLY A 238 17.83 3.99 3.92
C GLY A 238 17.69 2.71 4.74
N CYS A 239 16.88 1.75 4.29
CA CYS A 239 16.73 0.46 4.95
C CYS A 239 17.90 -0.47 4.63
N ARG A 240 18.59 -0.97 5.67
CA ARG A 240 19.73 -1.88 5.51
C ARG A 240 19.33 -3.33 5.20
N ASN A 241 18.10 -3.72 5.58
CA ASN A 241 17.60 -5.10 5.49
C ASN A 241 16.49 -5.24 4.44
N LEU A 242 16.72 -4.67 3.26
CA LEU A 242 15.81 -4.75 2.11
C LEU A 242 16.24 -5.88 1.17
N ILE A 243 15.33 -6.80 0.90
CA ILE A 243 15.48 -7.83 -0.12
C ILE A 243 14.62 -7.44 -1.31
N ILE A 244 15.19 -7.41 -2.52
CA ILE A 244 14.43 -7.22 -3.75
C ILE A 244 14.28 -8.59 -4.41
N ALA A 245 13.04 -9.00 -4.65
CA ALA A 245 12.69 -10.27 -5.27
C ALA A 245 12.01 -10.03 -6.63
N PHE A 246 12.50 -10.72 -7.66
CA PHE A 246 11.98 -10.65 -9.03
C PHE A 246 12.10 -12.03 -9.68
N ASN A 247 11.30 -12.27 -10.72
CA ASN A 247 11.19 -13.58 -11.38
C ASN A 247 12.27 -13.83 -12.46
N HIS A 248 13.15 -12.86 -12.74
CA HIS A 248 14.03 -12.86 -13.92
C HIS A 248 15.53 -12.93 -13.58
N ARG A 249 16.12 -14.13 -13.66
CA ARG A 249 17.52 -14.43 -13.25
C ARG A 249 18.60 -13.50 -13.83
N PRO A 250 18.54 -13.05 -15.11
CA PRO A 250 19.53 -12.09 -15.65
C PRO A 250 19.64 -10.76 -14.88
N LEU A 251 18.61 -10.33 -14.16
CA LEU A 251 18.65 -9.09 -13.37
C LEU A 251 19.65 -9.15 -12.21
N LEU A 252 20.04 -10.34 -11.75
CA LEU A 252 21.13 -10.48 -10.77
C LEU A 252 22.45 -9.88 -11.28
N LYS A 253 22.67 -9.91 -12.60
CA LYS A 253 23.85 -9.27 -13.23
C LYS A 253 23.69 -7.75 -13.33
N VAL A 254 22.46 -7.26 -13.38
CA VAL A 254 22.14 -5.83 -13.45
C VAL A 254 22.34 -5.20 -12.07
N PHE A 255 21.68 -5.75 -11.04
CA PHE A 255 21.72 -5.24 -9.67
C PHE A 255 22.94 -5.69 -8.84
N GLY A 256 23.88 -6.44 -9.42
CA GLY A 256 25.17 -6.73 -8.80
C GLY A 256 26.20 -5.59 -8.93
N ASP A 257 27.42 -5.86 -8.49
CA ASP A 257 28.53 -4.90 -8.34
C ASP A 257 29.16 -4.39 -9.66
N ARG A 258 28.50 -4.61 -10.80
CA ARG A 258 29.01 -4.12 -12.09
C ARG A 258 28.89 -2.61 -12.19
N SER A 259 29.95 -1.95 -12.65
CA SER A 259 29.91 -0.53 -13.02
C SER A 259 28.80 -0.24 -14.04
N LEU A 260 28.21 0.95 -13.96
CA LEU A 260 27.18 1.44 -14.91
C LEU A 260 27.67 1.44 -16.36
N GLU A 261 28.98 1.58 -16.57
CA GLU A 261 29.63 1.60 -17.90
C GLU A 261 29.60 0.24 -18.59
N ALA A 262 29.48 -0.85 -17.83
CA ALA A 262 29.46 -2.21 -18.36
C ALA A 262 28.14 -2.59 -19.06
N PHE A 263 27.13 -1.70 -19.03
CA PHE A 263 25.83 -1.95 -19.65
C PHE A 263 25.74 -1.26 -21.02
N PRO A 264 25.76 -2.02 -22.13
CA PRO A 264 25.73 -1.43 -23.47
C PRO A 264 24.38 -0.78 -23.78
N LYS A 265 23.30 -1.23 -23.14
CA LYS A 265 21.96 -0.68 -23.34
C LYS A 265 21.72 0.52 -22.43
N ARG A 266 21.50 1.69 -23.04
CA ARG A 266 21.19 2.95 -22.34
C ARG A 266 20.04 2.84 -21.33
N ARG A 267 18.98 2.10 -21.66
CA ARG A 267 17.79 1.95 -20.79
C ARG A 267 18.12 1.26 -19.47
N LEU A 268 18.80 0.12 -19.52
CA LEU A 268 19.22 -0.61 -18.32
C LEU A 268 20.12 0.27 -17.44
N ARG A 269 21.03 1.04 -18.06
CA ARG A 269 21.89 1.96 -17.31
C ARG A 269 21.10 3.03 -16.55
N ILE A 270 20.12 3.65 -17.20
CA ILE A 270 19.28 4.69 -16.58
C ILE A 270 18.39 4.11 -15.46
N LEU A 271 17.86 2.91 -15.65
CA LEU A 271 17.02 2.26 -14.63
C LEU A 271 17.86 1.87 -13.41
N LYS A 272 19.03 1.25 -13.61
CA LYS A 272 19.99 0.96 -12.54
C LYS A 272 20.41 2.20 -11.76
N GLU A 273 20.70 3.30 -12.44
CA GLU A 273 21.08 4.55 -11.78
C GLU A 273 20.02 5.04 -10.77
N LYS A 274 18.73 4.85 -11.09
CA LYS A 274 17.62 5.20 -10.19
C LYS A 274 17.57 4.32 -8.94
N THR A 275 18.05 3.08 -9.00
CA THR A 275 18.03 2.18 -7.84
C THR A 275 19.18 2.43 -6.87
N LEU A 276 20.27 3.07 -7.29
CA LEU A 276 21.46 3.33 -6.45
C LEU A 276 21.19 4.22 -5.22
N ARG A 277 20.02 4.85 -5.14
CA ARG A 277 19.62 5.71 -4.01
C ARG A 277 19.10 4.93 -2.81
N TYR A 278 18.79 3.64 -3.00
CA TYR A 278 18.11 2.77 -2.03
C TYR A 278 19.09 1.77 -1.44
#